data_AF-G7Z5E7-F1
#
_entry.id   AF-G7Z5E7-F1
#
_cell.length_a   1.000
_cell.length_b   1.000
_cell.length_c   1.000
_cell.angle_alpha   90.00
_cell.angle_beta   90.00
_cell.angle_gamma   90.00
#
_symmetry.space_group_name_H-M   'P 1'
#
loop_
_entity.id
_entity.type
_entity.pdbx_description
1 polymer ?
#
loop_
_entity_poly.entity_id
_entity_poly.type
_entity_poly.pdbx_seq_one_letter_code
_entity_poly.pdbx_strand_id
1 'polypeptide(L)'
;MANISVVNLTSGKMNLKSMIINGTSISVGQYQIARLQTVEFDYRDKDWQSFSDFIMEVETNGQTYKVDLNKDHYFGGGQYRYPGSGSKVRYILSGLSDDKKAIQINYAYNSPDLDRYKYSSDLKYLKTA
;
A
#
# COMPACT_ATOMS: atom_id res chain seq x y z
N MET A 1 -10.68 0.11 14.41
CA MET A 1 -9.25 -0.01 14.04
C MET A 1 -9.14 0.12 12.54
N ALA A 2 -8.12 0.76 11.99
CA ALA A 2 -7.89 0.78 10.54
C ALA A 2 -7.53 -0.62 10.02
N ASN A 3 -7.86 -0.92 8.77
CA ASN A 3 -7.51 -2.19 8.14
C ASN A 3 -6.48 -2.04 7.01
N ILE A 4 -6.13 -0.81 6.65
CA ILE A 4 -5.07 -0.50 5.70
C ILE A 4 -4.06 0.40 6.40
N SER A 5 -2.78 0.12 6.18
CA SER A 5 -1.70 1.00 6.64
C SER A 5 -0.64 1.17 5.56
N VAL A 6 -0.02 2.35 5.53
CA VAL A 6 1.15 2.64 4.69
C VAL A 6 2.27 3.09 5.59
N VAL A 7 3.41 2.41 5.53
CA VAL A 7 4.61 2.71 6.33
C VAL A 7 5.69 3.23 5.41
N ASN A 8 6.34 4.30 5.82
CA ASN A 8 7.50 4.82 5.12
C ASN A 8 8.80 4.42 5.84
N LEU A 9 9.54 3.48 5.28
CA LEU A 9 10.89 3.10 5.74
C LEU A 9 12.00 3.69 4.86
N THR A 10 11.65 4.48 3.84
CA THR A 10 12.63 5.18 3.02
C THR A 10 13.32 6.31 3.82
N SER A 11 14.39 6.87 3.26
CA SER A 11 15.18 7.92 3.90
C SER A 11 14.49 9.29 3.93
N GLY A 12 13.50 9.53 3.06
CA GLY A 12 12.86 10.82 2.86
C GLY A 12 11.39 10.86 3.28
N LYS A 13 10.79 12.06 3.22
CA LYS A 13 9.35 12.21 3.38
C LYS A 13 8.63 11.79 2.09
N MET A 14 7.43 11.25 2.24
CA MET A 14 6.59 10.78 1.13
C MET A 14 5.22 11.43 1.25
N ASN A 15 4.73 12.05 0.18
CA ASN A 15 3.37 12.56 0.11
C ASN A 15 2.49 11.51 -0.55
N LEU A 16 1.52 10.94 0.17
CA LEU A 16 0.56 10.00 -0.43
C LEU A 16 -0.48 10.81 -1.20
N LYS A 17 -0.48 10.70 -2.53
CA LYS A 17 -1.31 11.52 -3.43
C LYS A 17 -2.67 10.88 -3.69
N SER A 18 -2.67 9.57 -3.95
CA SER A 18 -3.90 8.82 -4.21
C SER A 18 -3.73 7.36 -3.80
N MET A 19 -4.84 6.75 -3.39
CA MET A 19 -4.97 5.31 -3.23
C MET A 19 -6.37 4.91 -3.69
N ILE A 20 -6.46 3.96 -4.61
CA ILE A 20 -7.71 3.47 -5.18
C ILE A 20 -7.73 1.96 -5.02
N ILE A 21 -8.86 1.43 -4.55
CA ILE A 21 -9.05 0.00 -4.30
C ILE A 21 -10.41 -0.41 -4.87
N ASN A 22 -10.42 -1.39 -5.78
CA ASN A 22 -11.61 -1.84 -6.48
C ASN A 22 -12.39 -0.69 -7.14
N GLY A 23 -11.66 0.25 -7.76
CA GLY A 23 -12.21 1.50 -8.32
C GLY A 23 -12.67 2.55 -7.30
N THR A 24 -12.61 2.28 -5.99
CA THR A 24 -12.99 3.23 -4.94
C THR A 24 -11.78 4.05 -4.48
N SER A 25 -11.84 5.38 -4.61
CA SER A 25 -10.82 6.27 -4.07
C SER A 25 -10.88 6.34 -2.54
N ILE A 26 -9.77 6.03 -1.89
CA ILE A 26 -9.58 6.23 -0.45
C ILE A 26 -9.27 7.70 -0.20
N SER A 27 -9.90 8.30 0.81
CA SER A 27 -9.61 9.68 1.21
C SER A 27 -8.22 9.76 1.86
N VAL A 28 -7.21 10.13 1.08
CA VAL A 28 -5.80 10.18 1.50
C VAL A 28 -5.31 11.57 1.94
N GLY A 29 -6.21 12.56 2.08
CA GLY A 29 -5.86 13.90 2.56
C GLY A 29 -4.60 14.52 1.91
N GLN A 30 -3.94 15.45 2.60
CA GLN A 30 -2.55 15.82 2.29
C GLN A 30 -1.62 15.12 3.28
N TYR A 31 -1.60 13.78 3.29
CA TYR A 31 -0.76 13.03 4.21
C TYR A 31 0.70 13.01 3.74
N GLN A 32 1.53 13.73 4.49
CA GLN A 32 2.98 13.55 4.47
C GLN A 32 3.35 12.45 5.46
N ILE A 33 3.92 11.36 4.96
CA ILE A 33 4.41 10.23 5.73
C ILE A 33 5.92 10.45 5.94
N ALA A 34 6.33 10.91 7.13
CA ALA A 34 7.76 11.03 7.43
C ALA A 34 8.41 9.65 7.59
N ARG A 35 9.74 9.62 7.63
CA ARG A 35 10.50 8.39 7.87
C ARG A 35 10.07 7.73 9.19
N LEU A 36 9.89 6.41 9.15
CA LEU A 36 9.38 5.54 10.23
C LEU A 36 7.95 5.84 10.68
N GLN A 37 7.20 6.67 9.94
CA GLN A 37 5.79 6.90 10.24
C GLN A 37 4.88 5.93 9.48
N THR A 38 3.71 5.72 10.08
CA THR A 38 2.61 4.95 9.52
C THR A 38 1.40 5.86 9.40
N VAL A 39 0.72 5.80 8.27
CA VAL A 39 -0.63 6.34 8.12
C VAL A 39 -1.61 5.19 7.95
N GLU A 40 -2.82 5.37 8.45
CA GLU A 40 -3.82 4.32 8.55
C GLU A 40 -5.14 4.76 7.91
N PHE A 41 -5.79 3.83 7.21
CA PHE A 41 -7.04 4.05 6.50
C PHE A 41 -8.04 2.93 6.78
N ASP A 42 -9.31 3.27 6.65
CA ASP A 42 -10.40 2.31 6.71
C ASP A 42 -10.98 2.09 5.31
N TYR A 43 -11.06 0.82 4.91
CA TYR A 43 -11.63 0.37 3.64
C TYR A 43 -12.36 -0.97 3.87
N ARG A 44 -13.65 -0.88 4.17
CA ARG A 44 -14.51 -2.03 4.52
C ARG A 44 -15.82 -2.07 3.75
N ASP A 45 -15.96 -1.22 2.75
CA ASP A 45 -17.10 -1.17 1.83
C ASP A 45 -17.22 -2.44 0.97
N LYS A 46 -16.09 -3.11 0.67
CA LYS A 46 -16.05 -4.37 -0.09
C LYS A 46 -15.32 -5.47 0.67
N ASP A 47 -15.77 -6.71 0.48
CA ASP A 47 -15.09 -7.89 1.01
C ASP A 47 -13.74 -8.11 0.33
N TRP A 48 -12.74 -8.54 1.10
CA TRP A 48 -11.39 -8.78 0.60
C TRP A 48 -11.34 -9.81 -0.55
N GLN A 49 -12.27 -10.77 -0.60
CA GLN A 49 -12.33 -11.77 -1.68
C GLN A 49 -12.78 -11.16 -3.01
N SER A 50 -13.51 -10.04 -2.96
CA SER A 50 -13.99 -9.28 -4.12
C SER A 50 -12.93 -8.34 -4.71
N PHE A 51 -11.68 -8.43 -4.26
CA PHE A 51 -10.59 -7.61 -4.79
C PHE A 51 -10.39 -7.78 -6.31
N SER A 52 -10.31 -6.65 -7.02
CA SER A 52 -10.06 -6.53 -8.45
C SER A 52 -8.78 -5.75 -8.77
N ASP A 53 -8.59 -4.58 -8.14
CA ASP A 53 -7.55 -3.62 -8.48
C ASP A 53 -7.08 -2.78 -7.29
N PHE A 54 -5.82 -2.34 -7.38
CA PHE A 54 -5.16 -1.46 -6.45
C PHE A 54 -4.26 -0.47 -7.18
N ILE A 55 -4.47 0.82 -6.95
CA ILE A 55 -3.62 1.89 -7.45
C ILE A 55 -3.11 2.71 -6.27
N MET A 56 -1.83 3.05 -6.27
CA MET A 56 -1.24 3.97 -5.29
C MET A 56 -0.29 4.93 -5.99
N GLU A 57 -0.40 6.20 -5.62
CA GLU A 57 0.51 7.25 -6.08
C GLU A 57 1.14 7.96 -4.89
N VAL A 58 2.46 8.10 -4.96
CA VAL A 58 3.29 8.75 -3.94
C VAL A 58 4.17 9.78 -4.62
N GLU A 59 4.32 10.94 -4.00
CA GLU A 59 5.21 12.00 -4.46
C GLU A 59 6.34 12.22 -3.46
N THR A 60 7.56 12.34 -3.97
CA THR A 60 8.74 12.68 -3.17
C THR A 60 9.75 13.43 -4.03
N ASN A 61 10.42 14.44 -3.46
CA ASN A 61 11.39 15.27 -4.18
C ASN A 61 10.86 15.85 -5.52
N GLY A 62 9.57 16.18 -5.59
CA GLY A 62 8.93 16.70 -6.81
C GLY A 62 8.63 15.67 -7.90
N GLN A 63 8.87 14.39 -7.64
CA GLN A 63 8.58 13.30 -8.57
C GLN A 63 7.46 12.40 -8.07
N THR A 64 6.54 12.06 -8.97
CA THR A 64 5.40 11.16 -8.69
C THR A 64 5.72 9.75 -9.14
N TYR A 65 5.44 8.79 -8.27
CA TYR A 65 5.58 7.37 -8.49
C TYR A 65 4.22 6.71 -8.38
N LYS A 66 3.93 5.77 -9.27
CA LYS A 66 2.66 5.06 -9.35
C LYS A 66 2.87 3.55 -9.42
N VAL A 67 1.98 2.81 -8.76
CA VAL A 67 1.76 1.39 -9.03
C VAL A 67 0.29 1.17 -9.35
N ASP A 68 0.02 0.25 -10.27
CA ASP A 68 -1.31 -0.18 -10.69
C ASP A 68 -1.29 -1.71 -10.80
N LEU A 69 -2.00 -2.37 -9.88
CA LEU A 69 -2.00 -3.83 -9.74
C LEU A 69 -3.42 -4.35 -9.86
N ASN A 70 -3.58 -5.39 -10.67
CA ASN A 70 -4.77 -6.23 -10.62
C ASN A 70 -4.55 -7.44 -9.69
N LYS A 71 -5.59 -8.27 -9.51
CA LYS A 71 -5.55 -9.47 -8.67
C LYS A 71 -4.38 -10.41 -8.97
N ASP A 72 -4.04 -10.61 -10.24
CA ASP A 72 -3.00 -11.56 -10.68
C ASP A 72 -1.59 -11.02 -10.44
N HIS A 73 -1.43 -9.70 -10.45
CA HIS A 73 -0.15 -9.01 -10.27
C HIS A 73 0.03 -8.44 -8.86
N TYR A 74 -0.93 -8.69 -7.97
CA TYR A 74 -0.85 -8.31 -6.56
C TYR A 74 0.26 -9.09 -5.82
N PHE A 75 0.45 -8.84 -4.52
CA PHE A 75 1.48 -9.45 -3.66
C PHE A 75 1.20 -10.95 -3.34
N GLY A 76 0.98 -11.74 -4.39
CA GLY A 76 0.43 -13.10 -4.35
C GLY A 76 -1.06 -13.15 -4.00
N GLY A 77 -1.62 -14.37 -4.00
CA GLY A 77 -3.00 -14.65 -3.61
C GLY A 77 -3.09 -15.53 -2.37
N GLY A 78 -4.27 -15.54 -1.74
CA GLY A 78 -4.55 -16.39 -0.57
C GLY A 78 -5.39 -15.68 0.49
N GLN A 79 -5.59 -16.37 1.62
CA GLN A 79 -6.45 -15.86 2.69
C GLN A 79 -5.92 -14.56 3.30
N TYR A 80 -6.81 -13.56 3.38
CA TYR A 80 -6.58 -12.25 4.01
C TYR A 80 -5.49 -11.41 3.33
N ARG A 81 -5.13 -11.72 2.08
CA ARG A 81 -4.05 -11.05 1.33
C ARG A 81 -4.51 -9.87 0.49
N TYR A 82 -5.78 -9.56 0.46
CA TYR A 82 -6.30 -8.45 -0.34
C TYR A 82 -6.95 -7.43 0.59
N PRO A 83 -6.91 -6.12 0.27
CA PRO A 83 -7.60 -5.11 1.05
C PRO A 83 -9.12 -5.29 0.97
N GLY A 84 -9.80 -5.06 2.08
CA GLY A 84 -11.25 -5.15 2.20
C GLY A 84 -11.69 -5.52 3.61
N SER A 85 -13.00 -5.57 3.85
CA SER A 85 -13.56 -6.14 5.07
C SER A 85 -13.06 -7.58 5.24
N GLY A 86 -12.77 -8.01 6.47
CA GLY A 86 -12.22 -9.34 6.75
C GLY A 86 -10.71 -9.50 6.60
N SER A 87 -9.97 -8.45 6.21
CA SER A 87 -8.49 -8.46 6.15
C SER A 87 -7.88 -7.27 6.87
N LYS A 88 -6.59 -7.36 7.23
CA LYS A 88 -5.75 -6.19 7.53
C LYS A 88 -4.49 -6.24 6.70
N VAL A 89 -4.11 -5.13 6.09
CA VAL A 89 -3.01 -5.05 5.14
C VAL A 89 -2.08 -3.87 5.45
N ARG A 90 -0.82 -4.00 5.04
CA ARG A 90 0.22 -3.00 5.25
C ARG A 90 1.13 -2.93 4.04
N TYR A 91 1.16 -1.76 3.43
CA TYR A 91 2.11 -1.41 2.38
C TYR A 91 3.32 -0.74 3.00
N ILE A 92 4.52 -1.20 2.66
CA ILE A 92 5.77 -0.75 3.26
C ILE A 92 6.64 -0.18 2.14
N LEU A 93 6.76 1.14 2.08
CA LEU A 93 7.68 1.82 1.18
C LEU A 93 9.09 1.64 1.73
N SER A 94 9.86 0.72 1.15
CA SER A 94 11.07 0.17 1.78
C SER A 94 12.38 0.67 1.18
N GLY A 95 12.37 1.19 -0.04
CA GLY A 95 13.58 1.74 -0.67
C GLY A 95 13.27 2.60 -1.88
N LEU A 96 14.05 3.67 -2.06
CA LEU A 96 14.11 4.43 -3.30
C LEU A 96 15.32 3.91 -4.09
N SER A 97 15.15 3.59 -5.37
CA SER A 97 16.24 3.14 -6.23
C SER A 97 17.30 4.24 -6.42
N ASP A 98 18.56 3.85 -6.65
CA ASP A 98 19.66 4.80 -6.83
C ASP A 98 19.44 5.74 -8.02
N ASP A 99 18.82 5.23 -9.09
CA ASP A 99 18.44 5.99 -10.28
C ASP A 99 17.17 6.84 -10.08
N LYS A 100 16.54 6.77 -8.89
CA LYS A 100 15.31 7.45 -8.48
C LYS A 100 14.11 7.14 -9.38
N LYS A 101 14.12 6.04 -10.13
CA LYS A 101 13.00 5.64 -11.01
C LYS A 101 11.96 4.76 -10.34
N ALA A 102 12.27 4.18 -9.18
CA ALA A 102 11.39 3.26 -8.51
C ALA A 102 11.41 3.37 -6.98
N ILE A 103 10.25 3.15 -6.37
CA ILE A 103 10.11 2.93 -4.93
C ILE A 103 9.70 1.47 -4.73
N GLN A 104 10.51 0.70 -4.00
CA GLN A 104 10.16 -0.67 -3.62
C GLN A 104 9.02 -0.66 -2.59
N ILE A 105 8.05 -1.54 -2.81
CA ILE A 105 6.95 -1.82 -1.88
C ILE A 105 7.06 -3.25 -1.41
N ASN A 106 7.12 -3.42 -0.10
CA ASN A 106 6.88 -4.70 0.55
C ASN A 106 5.49 -4.74 1.17
N TYR A 107 5.00 -5.94 1.45
CA TYR A 107 3.62 -6.15 1.84
C TYR A 107 3.53 -7.06 3.06
N ALA A 108 2.64 -6.70 3.99
CA ALA A 108 2.30 -7.54 5.12
C ALA A 108 0.78 -7.58 5.31
N TYR A 109 0.26 -8.70 5.78
CA TYR A 109 -1.18 -8.93 5.87
C TYR A 109 -1.54 -9.85 7.04
N ASN A 110 -2.79 -9.82 7.50
CA ASN A 110 -3.34 -10.90 8.33
C ASN A 110 -4.88 -10.84 8.39
N SER A 111 -5.47 -11.81 9.10
CA SER A 111 -6.83 -11.67 9.65
C SER A 111 -6.90 -10.44 10.58
N PRO A 112 -8.02 -9.70 10.59
CA PRO A 112 -8.23 -8.56 11.48
C PRO A 112 -8.15 -8.93 12.97
N ASP A 113 -8.43 -10.18 13.34
CA ASP A 113 -8.51 -10.64 14.74
C ASP A 113 -7.14 -10.99 15.36
N LEU A 114 -6.08 -10.99 14.56
CA LEU A 114 -4.73 -11.34 15.00
C LEU A 114 -3.88 -10.09 15.14
N ASP A 115 -3.03 -10.00 16.17
CA ASP A 115 -2.18 -8.81 16.36
C ASP A 115 -1.01 -8.72 15.39
N ARG A 116 -0.36 -9.85 15.12
CA ARG A 116 0.86 -9.90 14.30
C ARG A 116 0.54 -9.86 12.82
N TYR A 117 1.40 -9.27 11.99
CA TYR A 117 1.28 -9.37 10.53
C TYR A 117 2.10 -10.55 10.01
N LYS A 118 1.64 -11.19 8.94
CA LYS A 118 2.44 -12.08 8.10
C LYS A 118 3.11 -11.24 7.02
N TYR A 119 4.40 -11.45 6.80
CA TYR A 119 5.14 -10.76 5.75
C TYR A 119 5.05 -11.53 4.43
N SER A 120 4.79 -10.83 3.32
CA SER A 120 4.85 -11.41 1.98
C SER A 120 6.29 -11.40 1.46
N SER A 121 6.71 -12.51 0.85
CA SER A 121 8.00 -12.57 0.13
C SER A 121 7.96 -11.87 -1.23
N ASP A 122 6.77 -11.52 -1.73
CA ASP A 122 6.61 -10.79 -2.98
C ASP A 122 6.79 -9.29 -2.76
N LEU A 123 7.37 -8.62 -3.75
CA LEU A 123 7.63 -7.18 -3.76
C LEU A 123 7.16 -6.58 -5.08
N LYS A 124 6.77 -5.32 -5.04
CA LYS A 124 6.36 -4.54 -6.21
C LYS A 124 7.10 -3.21 -6.20
N TYR A 125 6.94 -2.45 -7.27
CA TYR A 125 7.58 -1.15 -7.41
C TYR A 125 6.55 -0.11 -7.84
N LEU A 126 6.50 1.03 -7.14
CA LEU A 126 5.99 2.23 -7.78
C LEU A 126 7.05 2.72 -8.75
N LYS A 127 6.67 3.06 -9.97
CA LYS A 127 7.57 3.61 -10.98
C LYS A 127 7.20 5.06 -11.26
N THR A 128 8.18 5.85 -11.67
CA THR A 128 7.91 7.21 -12.14
C THR A 128 6.89 7.17 -13.27
N ALA A 129 5.86 8.02 -13.18
CA ALA A 129 4.90 8.22 -14.27
C ALA A 129 5.59 8.81 -15.51
#